data_AF-A0A7Y9DXH9-F1
#
_entry.id   AF-A0A7Y9DXH9-F1
#
_cell.length_a   1.000
_cell.length_b   1.000
_cell.length_c   1.000
_cell.angle_alpha   90.00
_cell.angle_beta   90.00
_cell.angle_gamma   90.00
#
_symmetry.space_group_name_H-M   'P 1'
#
loop_
_entity.id
_entity.type
_entity.pdbx_description
1 polymer ?
#
loop_
_entity_poly.entity_id
_entity_poly.type
_entity_poly.pdbx_seq_one_letter_code
_entity_poly.pdbx_strand_id
1 'polypeptide(L)'
;MSTTPSAGSRLPWRRGPRPGTVGSYRDSTMLINRSREDYLALGIIVLAIGGDIAAFYVVLARVFRGSTFLIVIGTIGFAAASVGLAHLVGQGLARRRCGDPRASVLLTVAAFVVWLVLGVASFVTRLLTPSSTSSNPFGSSSGSGFGSGGSGFGSGGGFGSGGGFGSGGGFGSSSSTALDASAVLPATLFGALFLASGVAAMVATFVSFNPVAGALRRAERRLEEATAAERASRAELERSREALRQQQNERDREEQRWVAARQQVAAEMLELQNYARNLMASKMQNPSITDGLTNSAPYPLFTPARALEPGREARPPVRRDPPPHRAPAPTPAVVNGRRNGTHGTNGTNGHHRATPNGDPS
;
A
#
# COMPACT_ATOMS: atom_id res chain seq x y z
N MET A 1 3.80 36.14 -59.13
CA MET A 1 3.40 36.37 -57.72
C MET A 1 3.11 35.01 -57.12
N SER A 2 4.04 34.53 -56.28
CA SER A 2 4.11 33.14 -55.84
C SER A 2 3.90 33.12 -54.33
N THR A 3 2.75 32.62 -53.88
CA THR A 3 2.39 32.52 -52.46
C THR A 3 2.80 31.16 -51.92
N THR A 4 3.84 31.15 -51.09
CA THR A 4 4.29 30.00 -50.31
C THR A 4 3.30 29.70 -49.18
N PRO A 5 2.89 28.43 -48.97
CA PRO A 5 2.01 28.05 -47.87
C PRO A 5 2.76 28.04 -46.52
N SER A 6 2.11 28.66 -45.54
CA SER A 6 2.52 28.81 -44.15
C SER A 6 2.73 27.46 -43.44
N ALA A 7 3.88 27.33 -42.78
CA ALA A 7 4.25 26.17 -41.97
C ALA A 7 3.35 26.07 -40.73
N GLY A 8 2.45 25.08 -40.75
CA GLY A 8 1.57 24.76 -39.64
C GLY A 8 2.34 24.39 -38.37
N SER A 9 2.10 25.18 -37.32
CA SER A 9 2.53 24.96 -35.96
C SER A 9 2.00 23.62 -35.43
N ARG A 10 2.86 22.60 -35.44
CA ARG A 10 2.61 21.34 -34.73
C ARG A 10 2.69 21.62 -33.25
N LEU A 11 1.53 21.82 -32.62
CA LEU A 11 1.40 21.89 -31.17
C LEU A 11 2.06 20.63 -30.56
N PRO A 12 2.98 20.79 -29.59
CA PRO A 12 3.61 19.66 -28.93
C PRO A 12 2.53 18.88 -28.20
N TRP A 13 2.31 17.63 -28.63
CA TRP A 13 1.50 16.66 -27.93
C TRP A 13 1.96 16.61 -26.48
N ARG A 14 1.12 17.18 -25.61
CA ARG A 14 1.25 17.18 -24.16
C ARG A 14 1.29 15.72 -23.74
N ARG A 15 2.50 15.18 -23.53
CA ARG A 15 2.69 13.83 -22.99
C ARG A 15 1.93 13.80 -21.67
N GLY A 16 0.84 13.06 -21.66
CA GLY A 16 0.07 12.82 -20.45
C GLY A 16 0.97 12.30 -19.34
N PRO A 17 0.62 12.57 -18.07
CA PRO A 17 1.38 12.09 -16.91
C PRO A 17 1.62 10.59 -17.08
N ARG A 18 2.90 10.18 -17.06
CA ARG A 18 3.28 8.77 -17.14
C ARG A 18 2.61 8.03 -15.98
N PRO A 19 1.66 7.10 -16.22
CA PRO A 19 1.17 6.21 -15.18
C PRO A 19 2.30 5.23 -14.89
N GLY A 20 3.08 5.47 -13.83
CA GLY A 20 4.25 4.62 -13.60
C GLY A 20 5.15 4.94 -12.43
N THR A 21 4.83 5.91 -11.57
CA THR A 21 5.48 5.97 -10.26
C THR A 21 4.69 5.06 -9.33
N VAL A 22 4.96 3.77 -9.47
CA VAL A 22 4.51 2.70 -8.56
C VAL A 22 4.78 3.17 -7.14
N GLY A 23 3.70 3.51 -6.43
CA GLY A 23 3.72 3.85 -5.02
C GLY A 23 4.50 2.77 -4.29
N SER A 24 5.59 3.22 -3.67
CA SER A 24 6.51 2.41 -2.90
C SER A 24 5.75 1.44 -2.00
N TYR A 25 6.16 0.17 -2.00
CA TYR A 25 5.63 -0.96 -1.21
C TYR A 25 5.67 -0.74 0.33
N ARG A 26 5.96 0.48 0.78
CA ARG A 26 6.35 0.87 2.13
C ARG A 26 5.28 1.61 2.92
N ASP A 27 4.06 1.73 2.42
CA ASP A 27 3.01 2.35 3.20
C ASP A 27 2.59 1.40 4.34
N SER A 28 3.17 1.70 5.52
CA SER A 28 3.19 0.88 6.73
C SER A 28 1.90 1.05 7.56
N THR A 29 1.02 1.93 7.11
CA THR A 29 -0.25 2.28 7.77
C THR A 29 -1.31 1.18 7.62
N MET A 30 -1.19 0.29 6.62
CA MET A 30 -2.09 -0.88 6.47
C MET A 30 -1.73 -2.10 7.34
N LEU A 31 -0.75 -2.00 8.25
CA LEU A 31 -0.41 -3.05 9.22
C LEU A 31 -1.12 -2.91 10.58
N ILE A 32 -1.91 -1.83 10.77
CA ILE A 32 -2.38 -1.42 12.10
C ILE A 32 -3.27 -2.43 12.82
N ASN A 33 -3.93 -3.37 12.12
CA ASN A 33 -4.84 -4.33 12.77
C ASN A 33 -4.32 -5.77 12.90
N ARG A 34 -3.04 -6.05 12.60
CA ARG A 34 -2.40 -7.37 12.86
C ARG A 34 -1.54 -7.38 14.13
N SER A 35 -1.50 -6.25 14.84
CA SER A 35 -0.44 -5.97 15.81
C SER A 35 -0.40 -6.95 16.99
N ARG A 36 -1.55 -7.35 17.56
CA ARG A 36 -1.57 -8.16 18.79
C ARG A 36 -1.07 -9.58 18.60
N GLU A 37 -1.47 -10.25 17.52
CA GLU A 37 -1.01 -11.61 17.22
C GLU A 37 0.46 -11.62 16.80
N ASP A 38 0.89 -10.62 16.03
CA ASP A 38 2.29 -10.46 15.65
C ASP A 38 3.19 -10.18 16.87
N TYR A 39 2.71 -9.39 17.86
CA TYR A 39 3.44 -9.17 19.11
C TYR A 39 3.52 -10.42 19.98
N LEU A 40 2.46 -11.24 20.04
CA LEU A 40 2.51 -12.51 20.78
C LEU A 40 3.48 -13.50 20.12
N ALA A 41 3.43 -13.62 18.79
CA ALA A 41 4.38 -14.44 18.05
C ALA A 41 5.83 -13.96 18.26
N LEU A 42 6.05 -12.65 18.21
CA LEU A 42 7.35 -12.03 18.47
C LEU A 42 7.80 -12.28 19.92
N GLY A 43 6.90 -12.18 20.89
CA GLY A 43 7.17 -12.49 22.29
C GLY A 43 7.61 -13.94 22.51
N ILE A 44 6.92 -14.90 21.88
CA ILE A 44 7.29 -16.33 21.94
C ILE A 44 8.66 -16.55 21.30
N ILE A 45 8.95 -15.91 20.16
CA ILE A 45 10.25 -16.01 19.48
C ILE A 45 11.37 -15.43 20.36
N VAL A 46 11.17 -14.24 20.96
CA VAL A 46 12.16 -13.63 21.86
C VAL A 46 12.42 -14.51 23.08
N LEU A 47 11.37 -15.11 23.65
CA LEU A 47 11.49 -16.01 24.79
C LEU A 47 12.25 -17.29 24.41
N ALA A 48 11.97 -17.86 23.23
CA ALA A 48 12.70 -19.02 22.71
C ALA A 48 14.19 -18.71 22.47
N ILE A 49 14.50 -17.56 21.86
CA ILE A 49 15.88 -17.08 21.67
C ILE A 49 16.59 -16.91 23.01
N GLY A 50 15.91 -16.34 24.01
CA GLY A 50 16.46 -16.20 25.36
C GLY A 50 16.78 -17.54 26.01
N GLY A 51 15.90 -18.53 25.84
CA GLY A 51 16.13 -19.91 26.29
C GLY A 51 17.36 -20.53 25.63
N ASP A 52 17.48 -20.41 24.30
CA ASP A 52 18.62 -20.92 23.54
C ASP A 52 19.93 -20.25 23.98
N ILE A 53 19.97 -18.92 24.13
CA ILE A 53 21.15 -18.18 24.58
C ILE A 53 21.62 -18.68 25.95
N ALA A 54 20.71 -18.79 26.93
CA ALA A 54 21.05 -19.27 28.26
C ALA A 54 21.62 -20.69 28.22
N ALA A 55 21.03 -21.53 27.37
CA ALA A 55 21.39 -22.92 27.24
C ALA A 55 22.78 -23.09 26.56
N PHE A 56 23.08 -22.31 25.52
CA PHE A 56 24.38 -22.28 24.84
C PHE A 56 25.47 -21.65 25.69
N TYR A 57 25.16 -20.62 26.47
CA TYR A 57 26.09 -20.01 27.40
C TYR A 57 26.67 -21.04 28.37
N VAL A 58 25.83 -21.92 28.93
CA VAL A 58 26.27 -22.99 29.85
C VAL A 58 27.23 -23.97 29.16
N VAL A 59 26.99 -24.31 27.88
CA VAL A 59 27.85 -25.21 27.12
C VAL A 59 29.19 -24.54 26.80
N LEU A 60 29.16 -23.31 26.29
CA LEU A 60 30.36 -22.57 25.92
C LEU A 60 31.20 -22.19 27.13
N ALA A 61 30.57 -21.89 28.27
CA ALA A 61 31.27 -21.65 29.53
C ALA A 61 32.13 -22.85 29.98
N ARG A 62 31.73 -24.07 29.59
CA ARG A 62 32.53 -25.28 29.86
C ARG A 62 33.65 -25.49 28.86
N VAL A 63 33.43 -25.15 27.58
CA VAL A 63 34.44 -25.31 26.53
C VAL A 63 35.55 -24.26 26.67
N PHE A 64 35.18 -23.01 26.95
CA PHE A 64 36.09 -21.87 27.01
C PHE A 64 36.32 -21.41 28.46
N ARG A 65 36.95 -22.27 29.28
CA ARG A 65 37.20 -22.03 30.72
C ARG A 65 38.05 -20.80 31.09
N GLY A 66 38.48 -19.98 30.12
CA GLY A 66 39.38 -18.84 30.35
C GLY A 66 38.98 -17.50 29.73
N SER A 67 37.87 -17.42 28.97
CA SER A 67 37.48 -16.15 28.35
C SER A 67 35.97 -15.99 28.24
N THR A 68 35.41 -15.23 29.20
CA THR A 68 34.00 -14.82 29.21
C THR A 68 33.60 -14.12 27.92
N PHE A 69 34.53 -13.37 27.31
CA PHE A 69 34.29 -12.66 26.05
C PHE A 69 34.03 -13.61 24.88
N LEU A 70 34.85 -14.66 24.72
CA LEU A 70 34.66 -15.68 23.68
C LEU A 70 33.37 -16.47 23.89
N ILE A 71 33.00 -16.74 25.15
CA ILE A 71 31.74 -17.42 25.48
C ILE A 71 30.55 -16.60 25.00
N VAL A 72 30.52 -15.30 25.33
CA VAL A 72 29.41 -14.41 24.95
C VAL A 72 29.32 -14.25 23.44
N ILE A 73 30.44 -13.99 22.76
CA ILE A 73 30.46 -13.86 21.28
C ILE A 73 30.05 -15.16 20.61
N GLY A 74 30.59 -16.29 21.06
CA GLY A 74 30.24 -17.61 20.52
C GLY A 74 28.75 -17.93 20.69
N THR A 75 28.18 -17.57 21.84
CA THR A 75 26.75 -17.80 22.16
C THR A 75 25.87 -16.99 21.22
N ILE A 76 26.14 -15.69 21.08
CA ILE A 76 25.36 -14.78 20.22
C ILE A 76 25.52 -15.18 18.76
N GLY A 77 26.73 -15.46 18.30
CA GLY A 77 27.01 -15.87 16.92
C GLY A 77 26.32 -17.18 16.55
N PHE A 78 26.37 -18.17 17.46
CA PHE A 78 25.69 -19.45 17.25
C PHE A 78 24.17 -19.30 17.21
N ALA A 79 23.58 -18.58 18.17
CA ALA A 79 22.14 -18.33 18.20
C ALA A 79 21.66 -17.56 16.95
N ALA A 80 22.41 -16.56 16.50
CA ALA A 80 22.10 -15.83 15.27
C ALA A 80 22.16 -16.75 14.03
N ALA A 81 23.16 -17.63 13.95
CA ALA A 81 23.30 -18.57 12.84
C ALA A 81 22.18 -19.62 12.83
N SER A 82 21.80 -20.18 13.99
CA SER A 82 20.72 -21.16 14.08
C SER A 82 19.36 -20.57 13.68
N VAL A 83 19.05 -19.37 14.20
CA VAL A 83 17.82 -18.63 13.85
C VAL A 83 17.83 -18.24 12.37
N GLY A 84 18.96 -17.77 11.86
CA GLY A 84 19.12 -17.43 10.44
C GLY A 84 18.86 -18.62 9.52
N LEU A 85 19.41 -19.80 9.84
CA LEU A 85 19.17 -21.03 9.08
C LEU A 85 17.71 -21.48 9.16
N ALA A 86 17.10 -21.48 10.35
CA ALA A 86 15.68 -21.82 10.51
C ALA A 86 14.79 -20.87 9.69
N HIS A 87 15.12 -19.59 9.68
CA HIS A 87 14.42 -18.58 8.88
C HIS A 87 14.58 -18.84 7.37
N LEU A 88 15.78 -19.17 6.90
CA LEU A 88 16.03 -19.52 5.49
C LEU A 88 15.28 -20.78 5.06
N VAL A 89 15.18 -21.80 5.92
CA VAL A 89 14.40 -23.02 5.66
C VAL A 89 12.92 -22.68 5.52
N GLY A 90 12.36 -21.89 6.45
CA GLY A 90 10.97 -21.45 6.38
C GLY A 90 10.67 -20.61 5.13
N GLN A 91 11.55 -19.68 4.77
CA GLN A 91 11.45 -18.92 3.52
C GLN A 91 11.47 -19.84 2.28
N GLY A 92 12.37 -20.83 2.27
CA GLY A 92 12.50 -21.79 1.17
C GLY A 92 11.23 -22.63 0.99
N LEU A 93 10.69 -23.17 2.09
CA LEU A 93 9.44 -23.93 2.10
C LEU A 93 8.25 -23.09 1.64
N ALA A 94 8.16 -21.84 2.11
CA ALA A 94 7.11 -20.94 1.69
C ALA A 94 7.20 -20.63 0.18
N ARG A 95 8.39 -20.30 -0.34
CA ARG A 95 8.60 -20.04 -1.78
C ARG A 95 8.25 -21.25 -2.65
N ARG A 96 8.53 -22.48 -2.18
CA ARG A 96 8.11 -23.70 -2.90
C ARG A 96 6.60 -23.85 -2.98
N ARG A 97 5.88 -23.56 -1.88
CA ARG A 97 4.40 -23.56 -1.88
C ARG A 97 3.83 -22.56 -2.88
N CYS A 98 4.57 -21.48 -3.16
CA CYS A 98 4.22 -20.48 -4.18
C CYS A 98 4.52 -20.93 -5.62
N GLY A 99 5.20 -22.07 -5.83
CA GLY A 99 5.65 -22.49 -7.15
C GLY A 99 6.73 -21.59 -7.77
N ASP A 100 7.50 -20.85 -6.95
CA ASP A 100 8.54 -19.97 -7.47
C ASP A 100 9.70 -20.80 -8.07
N PRO A 101 9.98 -20.72 -9.38
CA PRO A 101 11.03 -21.52 -10.02
C PRO A 101 12.44 -21.17 -9.51
N ARG A 102 12.61 -20.05 -8.81
CA ARG A 102 13.88 -19.65 -8.18
C ARG A 102 14.10 -20.31 -6.81
N ALA A 103 13.11 -21.01 -6.27
CA ALA A 103 13.24 -21.71 -5.00
C ALA A 103 14.06 -22.99 -5.19
N SER A 104 15.38 -22.89 -5.00
CA SER A 104 16.26 -24.06 -5.06
C SER A 104 15.93 -25.04 -3.94
N VAL A 105 15.43 -26.20 -4.35
CA VAL A 105 15.12 -27.34 -3.48
C VAL A 105 16.33 -27.71 -2.62
N LEU A 106 17.49 -27.75 -3.28
CA LEU A 106 18.77 -28.15 -2.71
C LEU A 106 19.22 -27.19 -1.62
N LEU A 107 19.08 -25.87 -1.81
CA LEU A 107 19.48 -24.90 -0.78
C LEU A 107 18.64 -25.01 0.48
N THR A 108 17.33 -25.24 0.36
CA THR A 108 16.46 -25.43 1.53
C THR A 108 16.81 -26.70 2.30
N VAL A 109 17.05 -27.80 1.59
CA VAL A 109 17.47 -29.06 2.21
C VAL A 109 18.85 -28.93 2.84
N ALA A 110 19.80 -28.31 2.15
CA ALA A 110 21.15 -28.07 2.69
C ALA A 110 21.11 -27.20 3.95
N ALA A 111 20.33 -26.12 3.97
CA ALA A 111 20.17 -25.28 5.15
C ALA A 111 19.54 -26.06 6.32
N PHE A 112 18.55 -26.91 6.06
CA PHE A 112 17.94 -27.78 7.06
C PHE A 112 18.93 -28.79 7.62
N VAL A 113 19.73 -29.44 6.77
CA VAL A 113 20.76 -30.39 7.17
C VAL A 113 21.82 -29.69 8.03
N VAL A 114 22.33 -28.53 7.62
CA VAL A 114 23.31 -27.75 8.40
C VAL A 114 22.74 -27.36 9.76
N TRP A 115 21.48 -26.92 9.80
CA TRP A 115 20.79 -26.62 11.05
C TRP A 115 20.67 -27.84 11.98
N LEU A 116 20.32 -29.01 11.42
CA LEU A 116 20.21 -30.26 12.17
C LEU A 116 21.58 -30.70 12.71
N VAL A 117 22.64 -30.62 11.89
CA VAL A 117 24.01 -30.95 12.31
C VAL A 117 24.47 -30.05 13.46
N LEU A 118 24.16 -28.75 13.43
CA LEU A 118 24.44 -27.82 14.53
C LEU A 118 23.72 -28.23 15.83
N GLY A 119 22.44 -28.62 15.73
CA GLY A 119 21.66 -29.14 16.86
C GLY A 119 22.27 -30.40 17.44
N VAL A 120 22.58 -31.39 16.59
CA VAL A 120 23.21 -32.65 17.01
C VAL A 120 24.59 -32.41 17.63
N ALA A 121 25.42 -31.53 17.04
CA ALA A 121 26.74 -31.21 17.58
C ALA A 121 26.63 -30.57 18.99
N SER A 122 25.68 -29.65 19.18
CA SER A 122 25.46 -29.03 20.50
C SER A 122 24.92 -30.02 21.54
N PHE A 123 24.08 -30.97 21.13
CA PHE A 123 23.60 -32.06 21.98
C PHE A 123 24.73 -33.02 22.37
N VAL A 124 25.53 -33.48 21.40
CA VAL A 124 26.66 -34.41 21.61
C VAL A 124 27.73 -33.78 22.49
N THR A 125 28.09 -32.52 22.24
CA THR A 125 29.06 -31.80 23.11
C THR A 125 28.57 -31.72 24.55
N ARG A 126 27.26 -31.54 24.77
CA ARG A 126 26.67 -31.55 26.11
C ARG A 126 26.68 -32.94 26.76
N LEU A 127 26.42 -34.00 25.99
CA LEU A 127 26.52 -35.39 26.47
C LEU A 127 27.96 -35.75 26.87
N LEU A 128 28.94 -35.33 26.07
CA LEU A 128 30.35 -35.68 26.29
C LEU A 128 31.07 -34.80 27.32
N THR A 129 30.45 -33.70 27.77
CA THR A 129 31.03 -32.82 28.78
C THR A 129 30.46 -33.17 30.15
N PRO A 130 31.12 -34.06 30.93
CA PRO A 130 30.64 -34.44 32.25
C PRO A 130 30.45 -33.18 33.09
N SER A 131 29.23 -33.03 33.62
CA SER A 131 28.94 -31.98 34.59
C SER A 131 29.75 -32.32 35.83
N SER A 132 30.92 -31.72 35.97
CA SER A 132 31.58 -31.58 37.28
C SER A 132 30.66 -30.68 38.09
N THR A 133 29.57 -31.26 38.62
CA THR A 133 28.61 -30.60 39.49
C THR A 133 29.39 -30.23 40.74
N SER A 134 29.99 -29.05 40.73
CA SER A 134 30.50 -28.40 41.92
C SER A 134 29.30 -28.28 42.85
N SER A 135 29.32 -29.08 43.92
CA SER A 135 28.57 -28.95 45.17
C SER A 135 27.54 -27.80 45.18
N ASN A 136 26.25 -28.16 45.19
CA ASN A 136 25.10 -27.29 45.33
C ASN A 136 25.39 -25.95 46.07
N PRO A 137 25.29 -24.80 45.40
CA PRO A 137 25.25 -23.50 46.09
C PRO A 137 23.88 -23.24 46.75
N PHE A 138 22.85 -24.03 46.42
CA PHE A 138 21.57 -24.03 47.13
C PHE A 138 21.62 -25.03 48.28
N GLY A 139 21.82 -24.48 49.47
CA GLY A 139 21.98 -25.12 50.78
C GLY A 139 21.33 -26.49 50.96
N SER A 140 22.19 -27.49 51.15
CA SER A 140 21.96 -28.48 52.20
C SER A 140 22.16 -27.80 53.56
N SER A 141 21.27 -26.87 53.93
CA SER A 141 21.00 -26.60 55.34
C SER A 141 20.19 -27.79 55.86
N SER A 142 20.80 -28.97 55.88
CA SER A 142 20.43 -29.99 56.83
C SER A 142 20.55 -29.30 58.19
N GLY A 143 19.40 -29.06 58.82
CA GLY A 143 19.33 -28.50 60.16
C GLY A 143 20.26 -29.29 61.07
N SER A 144 21.43 -28.71 61.34
CA SER A 144 22.16 -28.98 62.55
C SER A 144 21.27 -28.46 63.67
N GLY A 145 20.50 -29.36 64.26
CA GLY A 145 19.83 -29.12 65.52
C GLY A 145 20.86 -28.65 66.54
N PHE A 146 20.93 -27.34 66.74
CA PHE A 146 21.43 -26.77 67.98
C PHE A 146 20.23 -26.68 68.92
N GLY A 147 19.98 -27.77 69.63
CA GLY A 147 19.33 -27.68 70.93
C GLY A 147 20.28 -26.99 71.89
N SER A 148 19.90 -25.80 72.38
CA SER A 148 20.32 -25.26 73.68
C SER A 148 19.73 -23.87 73.88
N GLY A 149 18.63 -23.83 74.65
CA GLY A 149 18.29 -22.80 75.63
C GLY A 149 18.39 -21.32 75.24
N GLY A 150 17.25 -20.67 75.05
CA GLY A 150 17.17 -19.21 74.97
C GLY A 150 15.73 -18.73 74.94
N SER A 151 15.12 -18.61 76.12
CA SER A 151 13.83 -17.97 76.36
C SER A 151 13.81 -16.55 75.79
N GLY A 152 12.99 -16.32 74.76
CA GLY A 152 12.73 -15.01 74.19
C GLY A 152 11.26 -14.86 73.84
N PHE A 153 10.51 -14.23 74.75
CA PHE A 153 9.12 -13.83 74.53
C PHE A 153 9.09 -12.73 73.46
N GLY A 154 8.41 -12.99 72.35
CA GLY A 154 8.25 -12.04 71.24
C GLY A 154 6.89 -12.23 70.58
N SER A 155 5.88 -11.60 71.17
CA SER A 155 4.54 -11.44 70.61
C SER A 155 4.62 -10.59 69.34
N GLY A 156 4.12 -11.12 68.22
CA GLY A 156 4.07 -10.43 66.94
C GLY A 156 3.27 -11.23 65.93
N GLY A 157 1.95 -11.00 65.91
CA GLY A 157 1.03 -11.62 64.96
C GLY A 157 1.40 -11.27 63.51
N GLY A 158 1.44 -12.29 62.67
CA GLY A 158 1.61 -12.16 61.23
C GLY A 158 0.83 -13.24 60.53
N PHE A 159 -0.38 -12.90 60.09
CA PHE A 159 -1.17 -13.71 59.17
C PHE A 159 -0.46 -13.71 57.81
N GLY A 160 0.10 -14.85 57.43
CA GLY A 160 0.81 -15.05 56.17
C GLY A 160 0.56 -16.46 55.64
N SER A 161 -0.68 -16.72 55.23
CA SER A 161 -1.06 -17.89 54.42
C SER A 161 -0.38 -17.78 53.04
N GLY A 162 0.75 -18.47 52.87
CA GLY A 162 1.38 -18.70 51.59
C GLY A 162 1.84 -20.15 51.52
N GLY A 163 1.00 -21.03 50.98
CA GLY A 163 1.24 -22.47 50.87
C GLY A 163 2.53 -22.77 50.12
N GLY A 164 3.52 -23.25 50.86
CA GLY A 164 4.72 -23.84 50.31
C GLY A 164 4.38 -25.21 49.72
N PHE A 165 4.29 -25.29 48.39
CA PHE A 165 4.27 -26.56 47.67
C PHE A 165 5.68 -27.18 47.69
N GLY A 166 6.05 -27.74 48.84
CA GLY A 166 7.20 -28.62 48.98
C GLY A 166 6.88 -29.99 48.38
N SER A 167 7.10 -30.14 47.07
CA SER A 167 7.11 -31.46 46.41
C SER A 167 8.41 -32.19 46.76
N GLY A 168 8.49 -32.66 48.01
CA GLY A 168 9.52 -33.59 48.49
C GLY A 168 9.16 -35.02 48.11
N GLY A 169 9.19 -35.34 46.81
CA GLY A 169 9.02 -36.70 46.29
C GLY A 169 10.37 -37.42 46.22
N GLY A 170 10.91 -37.80 47.38
CA GLY A 170 12.10 -38.65 47.48
C GLY A 170 11.77 -40.09 47.09
N PHE A 171 11.78 -40.40 45.80
CA PHE A 171 11.78 -41.78 45.31
C PHE A 171 13.22 -42.30 45.29
N GLY A 172 13.56 -43.09 46.31
CA GLY A 172 14.75 -43.93 46.30
C GLY A 172 14.59 -45.04 45.25
N SER A 173 15.19 -44.84 44.06
CA SER A 173 15.39 -45.92 43.10
C SER A 173 16.83 -46.39 43.17
N SER A 174 16.99 -47.64 43.56
CA SER A 174 18.22 -48.40 43.60
C SER A 174 18.89 -48.49 42.22
N SER A 175 20.19 -48.20 42.21
CA SER A 175 21.27 -48.95 41.55
C SER A 175 21.40 -49.01 40.02
N SER A 176 22.47 -48.34 39.56
CA SER A 176 23.33 -48.59 38.38
C SER A 176 22.98 -48.01 37.00
N THR A 177 21.73 -47.70 36.69
CA THR A 177 21.38 -46.93 35.46
C THR A 177 21.02 -45.46 35.73
N ALA A 178 20.87 -45.07 37.00
CA ALA A 178 20.48 -43.72 37.40
C ALA A 178 21.60 -42.67 37.31
N LEU A 179 22.88 -43.09 37.29
CA LEU A 179 24.01 -42.15 37.20
C LEU A 179 24.12 -41.51 35.82
N ASP A 180 23.80 -42.24 34.75
CA ASP A 180 23.74 -41.68 33.39
C ASP A 180 22.46 -40.86 33.16
N ALA A 181 21.34 -41.23 33.80
CA ALA A 181 20.08 -40.49 33.66
C ALA A 181 20.21 -39.01 34.08
N SER A 182 21.05 -38.73 35.09
CA SER A 182 21.29 -37.37 35.58
C SER A 182 21.98 -36.44 34.57
N ALA A 183 22.83 -37.00 33.69
CA ALA A 183 23.52 -36.25 32.63
C ALA A 183 22.72 -36.25 31.32
N VAL A 184 21.99 -37.34 31.05
CA VAL A 184 21.14 -37.47 29.86
C VAL A 184 19.94 -36.54 29.95
N LEU A 185 19.30 -36.38 31.11
CA LEU A 185 18.11 -35.54 31.29
C LEU A 185 18.31 -34.05 30.91
N PRO A 186 19.35 -33.33 31.37
CA PRO A 186 19.59 -31.97 30.92
C PRO A 186 20.03 -31.88 29.46
N ALA A 187 20.69 -32.92 28.91
CA ALA A 187 21.03 -32.96 27.49
C ALA A 187 19.79 -33.16 26.62
N THR A 188 18.86 -34.06 27.01
CA THR A 188 17.62 -34.31 26.27
C THR A 188 16.67 -33.12 26.34
N LEU A 189 16.53 -32.47 27.49
CA LEU A 189 15.77 -31.22 27.61
C LEU A 189 16.35 -30.11 26.73
N PHE A 190 17.68 -29.99 26.67
CA PHE A 190 18.35 -29.05 25.79
C PHE A 190 18.05 -29.32 24.31
N GLY A 191 18.23 -30.58 23.87
CA GLY A 191 17.95 -30.98 22.49
C GLY A 191 16.48 -30.78 22.11
N ALA A 192 15.56 -31.11 23.03
CA ALA A 192 14.13 -30.90 22.83
C ALA A 192 13.77 -29.40 22.71
N LEU A 193 14.37 -28.55 23.54
CA LEU A 193 14.15 -27.10 23.49
C LEU A 193 14.65 -26.50 22.18
N PHE A 194 15.86 -26.84 21.75
CA PHE A 194 16.44 -26.39 20.48
C PHE A 194 15.59 -26.82 19.27
N LEU A 195 15.08 -28.06 19.30
CA LEU A 195 14.24 -28.57 18.23
C LEU A 195 12.88 -27.87 18.22
N ALA A 196 12.27 -27.65 19.39
CA ALA A 196 11.03 -26.91 19.52
C ALA A 196 11.16 -25.45 19.07
N SER A 197 12.23 -24.75 19.46
CA SER A 197 12.48 -23.35 19.08
C SER A 197 12.69 -23.21 17.57
N GLY A 198 13.50 -24.09 16.98
CA GLY A 198 13.76 -24.08 15.54
C GLY A 198 12.52 -24.44 14.71
N VAL A 199 11.75 -25.44 15.11
CA VAL A 199 10.48 -25.81 14.43
C VAL A 199 9.47 -24.66 14.56
N ALA A 200 9.33 -24.05 15.73
CA ALA A 200 8.44 -22.90 15.92
C ALA A 200 8.84 -21.72 15.01
N ALA A 201 10.14 -21.42 14.90
CA ALA A 201 10.63 -20.39 13.99
C ALA A 201 10.38 -20.73 12.51
N MET A 202 10.58 -21.99 12.10
CA MET A 202 10.26 -22.46 10.75
C MET A 202 8.77 -22.36 10.44
N VAL A 203 7.90 -22.73 11.39
CA VAL A 203 6.44 -22.65 11.24
C VAL A 203 5.98 -21.19 11.21
N ALA A 204 6.48 -20.35 12.11
CA ALA A 204 6.13 -18.92 12.15
C ALA A 204 6.51 -18.22 10.84
N THR A 205 7.69 -18.53 10.30
CA THR A 205 8.13 -18.01 9.00
C THR A 205 7.31 -18.58 7.86
N PHE A 206 7.04 -19.89 7.86
CA PHE A 206 6.18 -20.52 6.87
C PHE A 206 4.76 -19.93 6.83
N VAL A 207 4.15 -19.68 7.99
CA VAL A 207 2.79 -19.11 8.10
C VAL A 207 2.78 -17.62 7.78
N SER A 208 3.82 -16.87 8.16
CA SER A 208 3.90 -15.44 7.86
C SER A 208 4.11 -15.15 6.37
N PHE A 209 4.77 -16.07 5.64
CA PHE A 209 4.87 -16.01 4.18
C PHE A 209 3.59 -16.55 3.50
N ASN A 210 2.50 -15.79 3.56
CA ASN A 210 1.35 -16.00 2.69
C ASN A 210 1.47 -15.14 1.41
N PRO A 211 1.93 -15.70 0.26
CA PRO A 211 2.07 -14.94 -0.99
C PRO A 211 0.73 -14.43 -1.52
N VAL A 212 -0.36 -15.15 -1.24
CA VAL A 212 -1.71 -14.84 -1.71
C VAL A 212 -2.18 -13.57 -1.01
N ALA A 213 -1.93 -13.43 0.29
CA ALA A 213 -2.23 -12.19 1.01
C ALA A 213 -1.48 -10.98 0.40
N GLY A 214 -0.23 -11.18 -0.03
CA GLY A 214 0.53 -10.15 -0.75
C GLY A 214 -0.06 -9.81 -2.12
N ALA A 215 -0.49 -10.82 -2.89
CA ALA A 215 -1.12 -10.61 -4.19
C ALA A 215 -2.51 -9.96 -4.07
N LEU A 216 -3.29 -10.35 -3.08
CA LEU A 216 -4.63 -9.82 -2.81
C LEU A 216 -4.55 -8.35 -2.40
N ARG A 217 -3.59 -7.98 -1.53
CA ARG A 217 -3.31 -6.57 -1.20
C ARG A 217 -2.89 -5.73 -2.41
N ARG A 218 -2.12 -6.30 -3.34
CA ARG A 218 -1.80 -5.60 -4.60
C ARG A 218 -3.04 -5.42 -5.48
N ALA A 219 -3.92 -6.41 -5.52
CA ALA A 219 -5.16 -6.33 -6.26
C ALA A 219 -6.11 -5.29 -5.65
N GLU A 220 -6.24 -5.26 -4.33
CA GLU A 220 -6.99 -4.25 -3.58
C GLU A 220 -6.47 -2.84 -3.87
N ARG A 221 -5.15 -2.61 -3.78
CA ARG A 221 -4.55 -1.31 -4.13
C ARG A 221 -4.84 -0.89 -5.56
N ARG A 222 -4.76 -1.81 -6.51
CA ARG A 222 -5.10 -1.52 -7.92
C ARG A 222 -6.58 -1.20 -8.09
N LEU A 223 -7.46 -1.85 -7.33
CA LEU A 223 -8.89 -1.55 -7.33
C LEU A 223 -9.17 -0.19 -6.71
N GLU A 224 -8.53 0.16 -5.60
CA GLU A 224 -8.61 1.48 -4.98
C GLU A 224 -8.14 2.58 -5.93
N GLU A 225 -6.97 2.43 -6.55
CA GLU A 225 -6.45 3.36 -7.55
C GLU A 225 -7.41 3.52 -8.74
N ALA A 226 -7.98 2.41 -9.23
CA ALA A 226 -8.97 2.44 -10.31
C ALA A 226 -10.26 3.17 -9.87
N THR A 227 -10.76 2.93 -8.66
CA THR A 227 -11.94 3.64 -8.15
C THR A 227 -11.67 5.14 -7.92
N ALA A 228 -10.47 5.50 -7.49
CA ALA A 228 -10.07 6.90 -7.31
C ALA A 228 -9.99 7.62 -8.67
N ALA A 229 -9.40 6.97 -9.68
CA ALA A 229 -9.36 7.49 -11.04
C ALA A 229 -10.77 7.67 -11.63
N GLU A 230 -11.68 6.72 -11.39
CA GLU A 230 -13.08 6.83 -11.82
C GLU A 230 -13.77 8.02 -11.15
N ARG A 231 -13.63 8.19 -9.82
CA ARG A 231 -14.20 9.34 -9.10
C ARG A 231 -13.68 10.68 -9.65
N ALA A 232 -12.38 10.76 -9.94
CA ALA A 232 -11.78 11.96 -10.53
C ALA A 232 -12.38 12.28 -11.92
N SER A 233 -12.54 11.25 -12.76
CA SER A 233 -13.15 11.42 -14.10
C SER A 233 -14.61 11.86 -14.04
N ARG A 234 -15.39 11.34 -13.07
CA ARG A 234 -16.78 11.75 -12.85
C ARG A 234 -16.88 13.21 -12.41
N ALA A 235 -16.00 13.64 -11.50
CA ALA A 235 -15.95 15.03 -11.04
C ALA A 235 -15.56 16.02 -12.15
N GLU A 236 -14.70 15.62 -13.10
CA GLU A 236 -14.36 16.43 -14.27
C GLU A 236 -15.53 16.53 -15.25
N LEU A 237 -16.23 15.42 -15.45
CA LEU A 237 -17.42 15.38 -16.31
C LEU A 237 -18.54 16.28 -15.75
N GLU A 238 -18.77 16.25 -14.44
CA GLU A 238 -19.73 17.15 -13.77
C GLU A 238 -19.36 18.62 -13.96
N ARG A 239 -18.09 18.99 -13.75
CA ARG A 239 -17.60 20.35 -14.01
C ARG A 239 -17.81 20.79 -15.46
N SER A 240 -17.58 19.90 -16.43
CA SER A 240 -17.81 20.21 -17.85
C SER A 240 -19.29 20.44 -18.18
N ARG A 241 -20.19 19.70 -17.52
CA ARG A 241 -21.65 19.87 -17.67
C ARG A 241 -22.13 21.18 -17.07
N GLU A 242 -21.58 21.57 -15.92
CA GLU A 242 -21.90 22.85 -15.28
C GLU A 242 -21.42 24.04 -16.12
N ALA A 243 -20.20 23.97 -16.67
CA ALA A 243 -19.68 25.00 -17.57
C ALA A 243 -20.57 25.16 -18.83
N LEU A 244 -21.06 24.05 -19.39
CA LEU A 244 -21.99 24.11 -20.53
C LEU A 244 -23.33 24.79 -20.17
N ARG A 245 -23.89 24.46 -18.99
CA ARG A 245 -25.12 25.12 -18.50
C ARG A 245 -24.91 26.61 -18.29
N GLN A 246 -23.74 27.01 -17.78
CA GLN A 246 -23.41 28.42 -17.62
C GLN A 246 -23.36 29.15 -18.97
N GLN A 247 -22.71 28.57 -19.98
CA GLN A 247 -22.66 29.16 -21.33
C GLN A 247 -24.05 29.27 -21.98
N GLN A 248 -24.92 28.27 -21.76
CA GLN A 248 -26.30 28.33 -22.23
C GLN A 248 -27.06 29.48 -21.57
N ASN A 249 -26.98 29.58 -20.24
CA ASN A 249 -27.62 30.68 -19.50
C ASN A 249 -27.08 32.06 -19.90
N GLU A 250 -25.79 32.17 -20.21
CA GLU A 250 -25.18 33.42 -20.71
C GLU A 250 -25.72 33.78 -22.10
N ARG A 251 -25.82 32.81 -23.03
CA ARG A 251 -26.43 33.02 -24.34
C ARG A 251 -27.89 33.45 -24.24
N ASP A 252 -28.67 32.81 -23.38
CA ASP A 252 -30.09 33.16 -23.20
C ASP A 252 -30.24 34.59 -22.66
N ARG A 253 -29.36 35.01 -21.75
CA ARG A 253 -29.31 36.39 -21.23
C ARG A 253 -28.90 37.38 -22.31
N GLU A 254 -27.93 37.05 -23.15
CA GLU A 254 -27.52 37.90 -24.28
C GLU A 254 -28.64 38.05 -25.31
N GLU A 255 -29.34 36.96 -25.63
CA GLU A 255 -30.49 36.97 -26.52
C GLU A 255 -31.60 37.85 -25.97
N GLN A 256 -31.93 37.74 -24.68
CA GLN A 256 -32.89 38.64 -24.01
C GLN A 256 -32.46 40.10 -24.08
N ARG A 257 -31.18 40.41 -23.80
CA ARG A 257 -30.65 41.79 -23.92
C ARG A 257 -30.75 42.32 -25.34
N TRP A 258 -30.47 41.47 -26.33
CA TRP A 258 -30.54 41.84 -27.73
C TRP A 258 -31.98 42.09 -28.20
N VAL A 259 -32.93 41.26 -27.76
CA VAL A 259 -34.36 41.46 -28.01
C VAL A 259 -34.84 42.77 -27.37
N ALA A 260 -34.47 43.03 -26.12
CA ALA A 260 -34.82 44.27 -25.43
C ALA A 260 -34.21 45.51 -26.13
N ALA A 261 -32.94 45.46 -26.53
CA ALA A 261 -32.30 46.54 -27.26
C ALA A 261 -32.98 46.81 -28.62
N ARG A 262 -33.38 45.75 -29.34
CA ARG A 262 -34.16 45.90 -30.58
C ARG A 262 -35.50 46.57 -30.35
N GLN A 263 -36.20 46.23 -29.27
CA GLN A 263 -37.46 46.88 -28.91
C GLN A 263 -37.26 48.36 -28.55
N GLN A 264 -36.19 48.70 -27.84
CA GLN A 264 -35.84 50.10 -27.53
C GLN A 264 -35.57 50.91 -28.80
N VAL A 265 -34.73 50.40 -29.71
CA VAL A 265 -34.46 51.07 -31.00
C VAL A 265 -35.74 51.25 -31.81
N ALA A 266 -36.62 50.24 -31.85
CA ALA A 266 -37.90 50.35 -32.55
C ALA A 266 -38.81 51.42 -31.92
N ALA A 267 -38.85 51.54 -30.59
CA ALA A 267 -39.61 52.56 -29.88
C ALA A 267 -39.05 53.97 -30.16
N GLU A 268 -37.74 54.16 -30.11
CA GLU A 268 -37.08 55.43 -30.43
C GLU A 268 -37.35 55.86 -31.88
N MET A 269 -37.34 54.93 -32.84
CA MET A 269 -37.68 55.23 -34.23
C MET A 269 -39.13 55.70 -34.38
N LEU A 270 -40.07 55.11 -33.64
CA LEU A 270 -41.47 55.54 -33.63
C LEU A 270 -41.62 56.95 -33.02
N GLU A 271 -40.88 57.26 -31.96
CA GLU A 271 -40.84 58.59 -31.36
C GLU A 271 -40.30 59.63 -32.36
N LEU A 272 -39.18 59.35 -33.04
CA LEU A 272 -38.61 60.21 -34.07
C LEU A 272 -39.56 60.43 -35.26
N GLN A 273 -40.29 59.38 -35.67
CA GLN A 273 -41.28 59.47 -36.74
C GLN A 273 -42.45 60.38 -36.33
N ASN A 274 -42.95 60.23 -35.10
CA ASN A 274 -44.00 61.10 -34.54
C ASN A 274 -43.52 62.56 -34.41
N TYR A 275 -42.28 62.77 -33.96
CA TYR A 275 -41.68 64.10 -33.88
C TYR A 275 -41.58 64.77 -35.25
N ALA A 276 -41.11 64.05 -36.27
CA ALA A 276 -41.04 64.55 -37.64
C ALA A 276 -42.43 64.89 -38.20
N ARG A 277 -43.46 64.09 -37.89
CA ARG A 277 -44.86 64.34 -38.27
C ARG A 277 -45.38 65.65 -37.64
N ASN A 278 -45.14 65.85 -36.35
CA ASN A 278 -45.52 67.07 -35.64
C ASN A 278 -44.80 68.32 -36.19
N LEU A 279 -43.51 68.18 -36.53
CA LEU A 279 -42.72 69.28 -37.10
C LEU A 279 -43.16 69.64 -38.53
N MET A 280 -43.56 68.66 -39.34
CA MET A 280 -44.14 68.91 -40.65
C MET A 280 -45.52 69.58 -40.55
N ALA A 281 -46.37 69.13 -39.63
CA ALA A 281 -47.69 69.72 -39.40
C ALA A 281 -47.58 71.18 -38.93
N SER A 282 -46.66 71.49 -38.01
CA SER A 282 -46.45 72.86 -37.52
C SER A 282 -45.94 73.80 -38.61
N LYS A 283 -45.06 73.31 -39.50
CA LYS A 283 -44.52 74.10 -40.62
C LYS A 283 -45.56 74.38 -41.71
N MET A 284 -46.53 73.50 -41.92
CA MET A 284 -47.55 73.67 -42.97
C MET A 284 -48.78 74.49 -42.55
N GLN A 285 -48.95 74.84 -41.26
CA GLN A 285 -50.08 75.62 -40.70
C GLN A 285 -51.50 75.12 -41.06
N ASN A 286 -51.64 73.99 -41.75
CA ASN A 286 -52.90 73.36 -42.15
C ASN A 286 -52.87 71.89 -41.69
N PRO A 287 -53.47 71.57 -40.52
CA PRO A 287 -53.44 70.21 -39.97
C PRO A 287 -54.13 69.20 -40.90
N SER A 288 -55.10 69.62 -41.70
CA SER A 288 -55.86 68.78 -42.63
C SER A 288 -55.10 68.32 -43.88
N ILE A 289 -54.02 68.99 -44.30
CA ILE A 289 -53.22 68.57 -45.48
C ILE A 289 -52.28 67.40 -45.14
N THR A 290 -51.84 67.29 -43.88
CA THR A 290 -50.97 66.19 -43.43
C THR A 290 -51.71 64.89 -43.16
N ASP A 291 -53.03 64.96 -42.91
CA ASP A 291 -53.89 63.79 -42.70
C ASP A 291 -53.95 62.92 -43.97
N GLY A 292 -53.98 63.54 -45.17
CA GLY A 292 -53.98 62.82 -46.45
C GLY A 292 -52.62 62.26 -46.90
N LEU A 293 -51.50 62.93 -46.56
CA LEU A 293 -50.14 62.53 -46.97
C LEU A 293 -49.55 61.37 -46.16
N THR A 294 -50.17 61.03 -45.03
CA THR A 294 -49.68 59.98 -44.10
C THR A 294 -50.71 58.87 -43.84
N ASN A 295 -51.93 58.99 -44.35
CA ASN A 295 -52.95 57.93 -44.30
C ASN A 295 -52.72 56.80 -45.33
N SER A 296 -51.73 56.92 -46.23
CA SER A 296 -51.31 55.85 -47.13
C SER A 296 -50.07 55.12 -46.61
N ALA A 297 -50.22 54.39 -45.51
CA ALA A 297 -50.02 52.93 -45.50
C ALA A 297 -50.02 52.41 -44.04
N PRO A 298 -50.91 51.46 -43.69
CA PRO A 298 -50.80 50.65 -42.48
C PRO A 298 -49.70 49.58 -42.63
N TYR A 299 -48.55 49.97 -43.19
CA TYR A 299 -47.40 49.11 -43.29
C TYR A 299 -46.20 49.87 -42.74
N PRO A 300 -45.68 49.49 -41.56
CA PRO A 300 -44.38 50.00 -41.16
C PRO A 300 -43.38 49.57 -42.25
N LEU A 301 -42.72 50.55 -42.89
CA LEU A 301 -41.68 50.32 -43.92
C LEU A 301 -40.50 49.49 -43.35
N PHE A 302 -40.39 49.47 -42.03
CA PHE A 302 -39.82 48.34 -41.32
C PHE A 302 -40.93 47.35 -41.08
N THR A 303 -41.05 46.28 -41.86
CA THR A 303 -41.70 45.08 -41.33
C THR A 303 -40.85 44.75 -40.09
N PRO A 304 -41.32 44.99 -38.85
CA PRO A 304 -40.53 44.60 -37.68
C PRO A 304 -40.25 43.13 -37.92
N ALA A 305 -38.97 42.76 -38.03
CA ALA A 305 -38.56 41.41 -38.39
C ALA A 305 -39.43 40.46 -37.60
N ARG A 306 -40.42 39.83 -38.27
CA ARG A 306 -41.71 39.39 -37.72
C ARG A 306 -41.76 39.53 -36.21
N ALA A 307 -42.58 40.43 -35.66
CA ALA A 307 -42.98 40.35 -34.26
C ALA A 307 -43.32 38.89 -33.97
N LEU A 308 -42.37 38.17 -33.38
CA LEU A 308 -42.59 36.82 -32.91
C LEU A 308 -43.64 37.06 -31.84
N GLU A 309 -44.88 36.64 -32.11
CA GLU A 309 -45.92 36.59 -31.09
C GLU A 309 -45.27 36.02 -29.83
N PRO A 310 -45.21 36.77 -28.71
CA PRO A 310 -44.71 36.24 -27.45
C PRO A 310 -45.63 35.07 -27.05
N GLY A 311 -45.20 33.84 -27.32
CA GLY A 311 -45.99 32.62 -27.13
C GLY A 311 -46.25 31.79 -28.39
N ARG A 312 -46.08 32.34 -29.61
CA ARG A 312 -46.00 31.51 -30.82
C ARG A 312 -44.54 31.14 -31.04
N GLU A 313 -44.08 30.24 -30.18
CA GLU A 313 -42.77 29.60 -30.23
C GLU A 313 -42.44 29.29 -31.68
N ALA A 314 -41.41 29.95 -32.22
CA ALA A 314 -40.89 29.60 -33.54
C ALA A 314 -40.64 28.11 -33.49
N ARG A 315 -41.43 27.36 -34.29
CA ARG A 315 -41.37 25.89 -34.35
C ARG A 315 -39.89 25.53 -34.28
N PRO A 316 -39.43 24.89 -33.18
CA PRO A 316 -38.01 24.80 -32.86
C PRO A 316 -37.32 24.35 -34.13
N PRO A 317 -36.27 25.06 -34.58
CA PRO A 317 -35.65 24.79 -35.88
C PRO A 317 -35.46 23.29 -35.92
N VAL A 318 -36.12 22.62 -36.89
CA VAL A 318 -36.21 21.15 -36.96
C VAL A 318 -34.83 20.66 -36.61
N ARG A 319 -34.71 20.10 -35.39
CA ARG A 319 -33.45 19.65 -34.86
C ARG A 319 -33.04 18.62 -35.89
N ARG A 320 -32.14 19.00 -36.80
CA ARG A 320 -31.43 18.02 -37.59
C ARG A 320 -30.67 17.29 -36.52
N ASP A 321 -31.25 16.19 -36.06
CA ASP A 321 -30.58 15.31 -35.13
C ASP A 321 -29.18 15.15 -35.71
N PRO A 322 -28.14 15.48 -34.93
CA PRO A 322 -26.78 15.26 -35.40
C PRO A 322 -26.79 13.82 -35.91
N PRO A 323 -26.35 13.59 -37.18
CA PRO A 323 -26.44 12.27 -37.79
C PRO A 323 -25.97 11.27 -36.74
N PRO A 324 -26.80 10.27 -36.40
CA PRO A 324 -26.63 9.47 -35.19
C PRO A 324 -25.17 9.15 -35.08
N HIS A 325 -24.51 9.71 -34.07
CA HIS A 325 -23.07 9.60 -33.91
C HIS A 325 -22.77 8.14 -34.10
N ARG A 326 -22.16 7.82 -35.25
CA ARG A 326 -21.82 6.45 -35.62
C ARG A 326 -21.04 5.96 -34.43
N ALA A 327 -21.65 5.08 -33.64
CA ALA A 327 -21.01 4.52 -32.46
C ALA A 327 -19.61 4.14 -32.92
N PRO A 328 -18.55 4.61 -32.25
CA PRO A 328 -17.19 4.30 -32.66
C PRO A 328 -17.18 2.80 -32.90
N ALA A 329 -16.95 2.41 -34.17
CA ALA A 329 -17.00 1.01 -34.56
C ALA A 329 -16.21 0.25 -33.49
N PRO A 330 -16.78 -0.79 -32.87
CA PRO A 330 -16.14 -1.47 -31.75
C PRO A 330 -14.71 -1.70 -32.18
N THR A 331 -13.78 -1.05 -31.47
CA THR A 331 -12.36 -1.13 -31.75
C THR A 331 -12.11 -2.62 -31.93
N PRO A 332 -11.72 -3.10 -33.12
CA PRO A 332 -11.60 -4.52 -33.37
C PRO A 332 -10.77 -5.03 -32.21
N ALA A 333 -11.38 -5.96 -31.44
CA ALA A 333 -10.76 -6.53 -30.27
C ALA A 333 -9.32 -6.77 -30.66
N VAL A 334 -8.39 -6.10 -29.97
CA VAL A 334 -6.97 -6.39 -30.11
C VAL A 334 -6.89 -7.84 -29.67
N VAL A 335 -7.07 -8.73 -30.65
CA VAL A 335 -6.67 -10.12 -30.60
C VAL A 335 -5.21 -9.97 -30.27
N ASN A 336 -4.91 -10.16 -28.99
CA ASN A 336 -3.58 -10.40 -28.50
C ASN A 336 -3.11 -11.62 -29.27
N GLY A 337 -2.56 -11.34 -30.45
CA GLY A 337 -1.81 -12.27 -31.25
C GLY A 337 -0.73 -12.76 -30.31
N ARG A 338 -0.97 -13.95 -29.80
CA ARG A 338 -0.03 -14.84 -29.15
C ARG A 338 1.12 -15.03 -30.13
N ARG A 339 2.02 -14.05 -30.17
CA ARG A 339 3.27 -14.12 -30.92
C ARG A 339 4.14 -15.06 -30.11
N ASN A 340 4.03 -16.35 -30.43
CA ASN A 340 5.06 -17.34 -30.15
C ASN A 340 6.35 -16.82 -30.82
N GLY A 341 7.13 -16.05 -30.08
CA GLY A 341 8.49 -15.69 -30.42
C GLY A 341 9.42 -16.79 -29.89
N THR A 342 9.51 -17.88 -30.65
CA THR A 342 10.69 -18.74 -30.65
C THR A 342 11.84 -17.98 -31.32
N HIS A 343 13.02 -18.06 -30.72
CA HIS A 343 14.34 -17.73 -31.25
C HIS A 343 14.74 -16.26 -31.48
N GLY A 344 15.89 -15.91 -30.91
CA GLY A 344 16.64 -14.69 -31.21
C GLY A 344 17.70 -14.34 -30.18
N THR A 345 18.58 -15.28 -29.82
CA THR A 345 19.88 -14.95 -29.23
C THR A 345 20.71 -14.20 -30.27
N ASN A 346 20.87 -12.89 -30.14
CA ASN A 346 21.99 -12.21 -30.80
C ASN A 346 22.26 -10.82 -30.21
N GLY A 347 23.55 -10.51 -30.11
CA GLY A 347 24.00 -9.13 -30.23
C GLY A 347 24.35 -8.43 -28.93
N THR A 348 25.47 -8.86 -28.34
CA THR A 348 26.47 -7.94 -27.78
C THR A 348 26.61 -6.69 -28.66
N ASN A 349 26.31 -5.52 -28.11
CA ASN A 349 26.87 -4.27 -28.62
C ASN A 349 27.22 -3.38 -27.42
N GLY A 350 28.52 -3.39 -27.11
CA GLY A 350 29.12 -2.42 -26.23
C GLY A 350 29.06 -1.04 -26.89
N HIS A 351 28.53 -0.07 -26.17
CA HIS A 351 28.76 1.33 -26.48
C HIS A 351 29.80 1.87 -25.51
N HIS A 352 31.01 2.02 -26.05
CA HIS A 352 32.03 2.95 -25.61
C HIS A 352 31.40 4.33 -25.38
N ARG A 353 31.41 4.79 -24.14
CA ARG A 353 31.16 6.18 -23.78
C ARG A 353 32.50 6.91 -23.87
N ALA A 354 32.76 7.52 -25.04
CA ALA A 354 33.80 8.51 -25.20
C ALA A 354 33.34 9.81 -24.52
N THR A 355 34.12 10.29 -23.56
CA THR A 355 34.08 11.64 -23.02
C THR A 355 34.98 12.53 -23.87
N PRO A 356 34.52 13.72 -24.30
CA PRO A 356 35.45 14.79 -24.63
C PRO A 356 35.26 16.03 -23.75
N ASN A 357 36.39 16.72 -23.60
CA ASN A 357 36.58 18.12 -23.21
C ASN A 357 36.47 18.47 -21.73
N GLY A 358 37.65 18.49 -21.11
CA GLY A 358 38.00 19.59 -20.22
C GLY A 358 38.33 20.83 -21.04
N ASP A 359 37.84 21.97 -20.57
CA ASP A 359 38.38 23.29 -20.89
C ASP A 359 39.18 23.78 -19.67
N PRO A 360 40.36 24.40 -19.89
CA PRO A 360 41.15 25.02 -18.85
C PRO A 360 40.66 26.44 -18.54
N SER A 361 40.67 26.81 -17.26
CA SER A 361 40.64 28.19 -16.77
C SER A 361 41.61 28.32 -15.60
#